data_AF-A0A6P8UNB7-F1
#
_entry.id   AF-A0A6P8UNB7-F1
#
_cell.length_a   1.000
_cell.length_b   1.000
_cell.length_c   1.000
_cell.angle_alpha   90.00
_cell.angle_beta   90.00
_cell.angle_gamma   90.00
#
_symmetry.space_group_name_H-M   'P 1'
#
loop_
_entity.id
_entity.type
_entity.pdbx_description
1 polymer ?
#
loop_
_entity_poly.entity_id
_entity_poly.type
_entity_poly.pdbx_seq_one_letter_code
_entity_poly.pdbx_strand_id
1 'polypeptide(L)'
;MASSYGSLAKEAIVLLDRFRAGRQCLDDFMEEASKDLQLQNMDTVHQKFILDVVSGCIEQTKLLDVVVNVFYGQNGRCLSRGDRSQLVIICYLATFSLDDLGLQRFSNIIKSLDIKKMHTFLTFFFTNLTTWIQDEWNNIYEAAYVEKLWVGPLLRWRPEMDILLDQLAVKISHGTQVKKAHIKRTEPQEFSLTKPKPRPLPVPEVIPLQEKSKPVPDSTYKAPKEMQMIEEIKQKNLQKTEELLYEANMKQFRCVNPQKSEHTKRAMSQIKEGLDSKLKFNSFHSSENPSSNKTNSWPIKLNSAAILRQGALYDRQVEEELQRMERLVEGAREPSSFLQWQKEMRERDLQEELAKIERRHLEGRISYEEAAMARTRIMERNQKAAQLKKEERAQLMRSYAEKRMQEEKEIRDLVQQVAEGHKNSKAAKERIQKFKQSIVKEVSEQRQELLRQALEEAQAELSRKFEIIREIRAIQSLPHRRVRNFDDTETAGHELLGEMSLVELKERLALLGEAQQTEQQEKREHILEEKQNKKQLLLEQLDTIELHRRALAQAAAIRKA
;
A
#
# COMPACT_ATOMS: atom_id res chain seq x y z
N MET A 1 13.51 32.28 -15.28
CA MET A 1 12.67 31.10 -15.64
C MET A 1 11.26 31.46 -15.26
N ALA A 2 10.32 31.59 -16.21
CA ALA A 2 8.96 32.01 -15.87
C ALA A 2 8.31 30.94 -14.98
N SER A 3 8.10 31.26 -13.70
CA SER A 3 7.42 30.36 -12.76
C SER A 3 6.03 30.06 -13.31
N SER A 4 5.77 28.78 -13.60
CA SER A 4 4.45 28.37 -14.08
C SER A 4 3.42 28.65 -12.99
N TYR A 5 2.22 29.16 -13.34
CA TYR A 5 1.16 29.38 -12.34
C TYR A 5 0.82 28.13 -11.53
N GLY A 6 1.11 26.93 -12.06
CA GLY A 6 1.01 25.67 -11.34
C GLY A 6 1.99 25.52 -10.17
N SER A 7 3.22 26.06 -10.26
CA SER A 7 4.14 26.07 -9.11
C SER A 7 3.71 27.08 -8.06
N LEU A 8 3.15 28.23 -8.47
CA LEU A 8 2.60 29.22 -7.54
C LEU A 8 1.41 28.67 -6.75
N ALA A 9 0.51 27.95 -7.42
CA ALA A 9 -0.62 27.29 -6.76
C ALA A 9 -0.16 26.22 -5.76
N LYS A 10 0.93 25.50 -6.05
CA LYS A 10 1.50 24.52 -5.10
C LYS A 10 2.09 25.19 -3.86
N GLU A 11 2.75 26.32 -4.03
CA GLU A 11 3.27 27.09 -2.89
C GLU A 11 2.12 27.64 -2.03
N ALA A 12 1.04 28.14 -2.66
CA ALA A 12 -0.17 28.55 -1.97
C ALA A 12 -0.82 27.40 -1.17
N ILE A 13 -0.82 26.18 -1.71
CA ILE A 13 -1.33 24.98 -1.00
C ILE A 13 -0.50 24.70 0.25
N VAL A 14 0.82 24.75 0.15
CA VAL A 14 1.73 24.51 1.28
C VAL A 14 1.54 25.58 2.36
N LEU A 15 1.37 26.84 1.97
CA LEU A 15 1.10 27.92 2.91
C LEU A 15 -0.26 27.76 3.60
N LEU A 16 -1.31 27.41 2.85
CA LEU A 16 -2.63 27.18 3.44
C LEU A 16 -2.64 25.99 4.42
N ASP A 17 -1.85 24.94 4.16
CA ASP A 17 -1.69 23.79 5.07
C ASP A 17 -1.01 24.16 6.40
N ARG A 18 -0.16 25.20 6.42
CA ARG A 18 0.50 25.68 7.63
C ARG A 18 -0.45 26.46 8.54
N PHE A 19 -1.44 27.12 7.96
CA PHE A 19 -2.39 27.94 8.70
C PHE A 19 -3.28 27.08 9.61
N ARG A 20 -3.37 27.47 10.89
CA ARG A 20 -4.25 26.82 11.87
C ARG A 20 -5.21 27.82 12.49
N ALA A 21 -6.47 27.74 12.07
CA ALA A 21 -7.55 28.56 12.61
C ALA A 21 -7.61 28.47 14.15
N GLY A 22 -7.53 29.62 14.82
CA GLY A 22 -7.60 29.76 16.28
C GLY A 22 -6.27 29.82 17.03
N ARG A 23 -5.11 29.60 16.37
CA ARG A 23 -3.78 29.76 16.99
C ARG A 23 -3.00 30.99 16.53
N GLN A 24 -3.28 31.49 15.34
CA GLN A 24 -2.58 32.62 14.71
C GLN A 24 -3.61 33.61 14.16
N CYS A 25 -3.34 34.90 14.29
CA CYS A 25 -4.11 35.95 13.62
C CYS A 25 -3.82 35.90 12.11
N LEU A 26 -4.81 36.22 11.27
CA LEU A 26 -4.65 36.25 9.81
C LEU A 26 -3.52 37.21 9.42
N ASP A 27 -3.58 38.44 9.92
CA ASP A 27 -2.62 39.49 9.54
C ASP A 27 -1.18 39.12 9.91
N ASP A 28 -0.97 38.62 11.14
CA ASP A 28 0.36 38.17 11.60
C ASP A 28 0.90 37.02 10.74
N PHE A 29 0.04 36.07 10.38
CA PHE A 29 0.41 34.93 9.53
C PHE A 29 0.76 35.38 8.11
N MET A 30 0.02 36.34 7.55
CA MET A 30 0.28 36.87 6.21
C MET A 30 1.57 37.69 6.17
N GLU A 31 1.90 38.42 7.23
CA GLU A 31 3.19 39.12 7.36
C GLU A 31 4.37 38.14 7.45
N GLU A 32 4.23 37.06 8.23
CA GLU A 32 5.24 36.00 8.34
C GLU A 32 5.45 35.28 6.99
N ALA A 33 4.35 34.90 6.33
CA ALA A 33 4.38 34.29 5.01
C ALA A 33 5.00 35.21 3.94
N SER A 34 4.75 36.52 4.02
CA SER A 34 5.36 37.51 3.11
C SER A 34 6.88 37.59 3.29
N LYS A 35 7.38 37.56 4.54
CA LYS A 35 8.81 37.53 4.85
C LYS A 35 9.48 36.24 4.35
N ASP A 36 8.83 35.09 4.56
CA ASP A 36 9.30 33.79 4.06
C ASP A 36 9.41 33.76 2.53
N LEU A 37 8.41 34.27 1.83
CA LEU A 37 8.39 34.32 0.37
C LEU A 37 9.41 35.33 -0.21
N GLN A 38 9.74 36.40 0.54
CA GLN A 38 10.81 37.34 0.20
C GLN A 38 12.19 36.70 0.34
N LEU A 39 12.41 35.90 1.39
CA LEU A 39 13.65 35.13 1.58
C LEU A 39 13.90 34.12 0.45
N GLN A 40 12.83 33.65 -0.22
CA GLN A 40 12.91 32.75 -1.38
C GLN A 40 13.21 33.47 -2.72
N ASN A 41 13.44 34.79 -2.75
CA ASN A 41 13.72 35.59 -3.95
C ASN A 41 12.63 35.48 -5.05
N MET A 42 11.36 35.40 -4.66
CA MET A 42 10.23 35.34 -5.60
C MET A 42 9.83 36.74 -6.11
N ASP A 43 9.34 36.83 -7.35
CA ASP A 43 8.85 38.10 -7.92
C ASP A 43 7.67 38.65 -7.11
N THR A 44 7.64 39.97 -6.90
CA THR A 44 6.63 40.67 -6.09
C THR A 44 5.19 40.41 -6.57
N VAL A 45 4.98 40.28 -7.88
CA VAL A 45 3.67 39.96 -8.48
C VAL A 45 3.23 38.52 -8.16
N HIS A 46 4.18 37.59 -8.12
CA HIS A 46 3.91 36.19 -7.81
C HIS A 46 3.66 35.98 -6.32
N GLN A 47 4.40 36.69 -5.47
CA GLN A 47 4.16 36.73 -4.02
C GLN A 47 2.77 37.26 -3.72
N LYS A 48 2.40 38.40 -4.34
CA LYS A 48 1.07 38.99 -4.17
C LYS A 48 -0.04 38.02 -4.58
N PHE A 49 0.11 37.35 -5.73
CA PHE A 49 -0.86 36.34 -6.15
C PHE A 49 -1.04 35.21 -5.13
N ILE A 50 0.06 34.67 -4.57
CA ILE A 50 0.00 33.60 -3.57
C ILE A 50 -0.72 34.09 -2.31
N LEU A 51 -0.34 35.27 -1.81
CA LEU A 51 -0.90 35.83 -0.59
C LEU A 51 -2.39 36.18 -0.76
N ASP A 52 -2.78 36.80 -1.88
CA ASP A 52 -4.17 37.15 -2.17
C ASP A 52 -5.06 35.89 -2.22
N VAL A 53 -4.58 34.81 -2.85
CA VAL A 53 -5.30 33.53 -2.94
C VAL A 53 -5.44 32.88 -1.57
N VAL A 54 -4.38 32.86 -0.76
CA VAL A 54 -4.42 32.27 0.59
C VAL A 54 -5.33 33.08 1.51
N SER A 55 -5.23 34.41 1.51
CA SER A 55 -6.11 35.30 2.28
C SER A 55 -7.57 35.08 1.91
N GLY A 56 -7.87 35.08 0.61
CA GLY A 56 -9.23 34.87 0.12
C GLY A 56 -9.81 33.50 0.48
N CYS A 57 -8.98 32.44 0.48
CA CYS A 57 -9.40 31.11 0.94
C CYS A 57 -9.75 31.11 2.45
N ILE A 58 -8.96 31.80 3.27
CA ILE A 58 -9.20 31.86 4.72
C ILE A 58 -10.44 32.71 5.03
N GLU A 59 -10.60 33.87 4.39
CA GLU A 59 -11.76 34.75 4.56
C GLU A 59 -13.06 34.06 4.12
N GLN A 60 -13.03 33.38 2.97
CA GLN A 60 -14.20 32.70 2.41
C GLN A 60 -14.32 31.23 2.84
N THR A 61 -13.66 30.82 3.92
CA THR A 61 -13.63 29.42 4.37
C THR A 61 -15.04 28.86 4.59
N LYS A 62 -15.97 29.63 5.17
CA LYS A 62 -17.36 29.17 5.42
C LYS A 62 -18.08 28.75 4.13
N LEU A 63 -17.86 29.49 3.04
CA LEU A 63 -18.48 29.22 1.74
C LEU A 63 -17.82 28.04 1.02
N LEU A 64 -16.48 28.00 1.04
CA LEU A 64 -15.71 26.94 0.40
C LEU A 64 -15.90 25.60 1.11
N ASP A 65 -16.03 25.62 2.44
CA ASP A 65 -16.24 24.42 3.26
C ASP A 65 -17.56 23.71 2.96
N VAL A 66 -18.62 24.44 2.59
CA VAL A 66 -19.90 23.83 2.15
C VAL A 66 -19.66 22.86 1.00
N VAL A 67 -18.92 23.30 -0.02
CA VAL A 67 -18.65 22.50 -1.21
C VAL A 67 -17.65 21.38 -0.89
N VAL A 68 -16.55 21.73 -0.23
CA VAL A 68 -15.44 20.79 0.03
C VAL A 68 -15.84 19.70 1.02
N ASN A 69 -16.59 20.02 2.09
CA ASN A 69 -17.01 19.02 3.08
C ASN A 69 -17.96 17.98 2.49
N VAL A 70 -18.92 18.40 1.66
CA VAL A 70 -19.85 17.48 0.99
C VAL A 70 -19.10 16.61 -0.03
N PHE A 71 -18.16 17.19 -0.78
CA PHE A 71 -17.31 16.42 -1.69
C PHE A 71 -16.48 15.35 -0.95
N TYR A 72 -15.89 15.71 0.21
CA TYR A 72 -15.17 14.77 1.05
C TYR A 72 -16.07 13.68 1.64
N GLY A 73 -17.31 14.01 2.01
CA GLY A 73 -18.29 13.03 2.47
C GLY A 73 -18.63 11.98 1.40
N GLN A 74 -18.75 12.40 0.13
CA GLN A 74 -19.09 11.52 -0.98
C GLN A 74 -17.88 10.72 -1.52
N ASN A 75 -16.70 11.34 -1.57
CA ASN A 75 -15.50 10.78 -2.22
C ASN A 75 -14.34 10.46 -1.27
N GLY A 76 -14.59 10.43 0.05
CA GLY A 76 -13.55 10.33 1.09
C GLY A 76 -12.67 9.08 1.06
N ARG A 77 -13.04 8.03 0.31
CA ARG A 77 -12.20 6.83 0.13
C ARG A 77 -10.99 7.07 -0.78
N CYS A 78 -11.04 8.09 -1.65
CA CYS A 78 -10.01 8.35 -2.66
C CYS A 78 -9.20 9.65 -2.40
N LEU A 79 -9.49 10.36 -1.31
CA LEU A 79 -8.91 11.67 -0.99
C LEU A 79 -8.17 11.63 0.35
N SER A 80 -6.95 12.18 0.37
CA SER A 80 -6.16 12.38 1.58
C SER A 80 -6.61 13.63 2.32
N ARG A 81 -6.32 13.71 3.63
CA ARG A 81 -6.47 14.95 4.41
C ARG A 81 -5.59 16.08 3.86
N GLY A 82 -4.43 15.75 3.29
CA GLY A 82 -3.54 16.73 2.65
C GLY A 82 -4.05 17.25 1.30
N ASP A 83 -5.09 16.64 0.71
CA ASP A 83 -5.68 17.14 -0.53
C ASP A 83 -6.71 18.27 -0.27
N ARG A 84 -7.01 18.58 1.01
CA ARG A 84 -8.11 19.50 1.35
C ARG A 84 -7.78 20.91 0.90
N SER A 85 -6.59 21.40 1.27
CA SER A 85 -6.13 22.73 0.91
C SER A 85 -6.03 22.91 -0.61
N GLN A 86 -5.64 21.86 -1.33
CA GLN A 86 -5.67 21.82 -2.79
C GLN A 86 -7.08 22.02 -3.34
N LEU A 87 -8.09 21.33 -2.79
CA LEU A 87 -9.47 21.45 -3.26
C LEU A 87 -10.09 22.80 -2.88
N VAL A 88 -9.77 23.34 -1.70
CA VAL A 88 -10.20 24.68 -1.25
C VAL A 88 -9.65 25.76 -2.19
N ILE A 89 -8.35 25.74 -2.48
CA ILE A 89 -7.72 26.71 -3.39
C ILE A 89 -8.31 26.62 -4.79
N ILE A 90 -8.54 25.41 -5.32
CA ILE A 90 -9.12 25.25 -6.65
C ILE A 90 -10.58 25.70 -6.68
N CYS A 91 -11.33 25.46 -5.61
CA CYS A 91 -12.69 25.98 -5.46
C CYS A 91 -12.68 27.52 -5.46
N TYR A 92 -11.83 28.14 -4.65
CA TYR A 92 -11.67 29.60 -4.59
C TYR A 92 -11.27 30.20 -5.94
N LEU A 93 -10.27 29.61 -6.61
CA LEU A 93 -9.82 30.08 -7.92
C LEU A 93 -10.90 29.94 -8.98
N ALA A 94 -11.72 28.89 -8.92
CA ALA A 94 -12.84 28.70 -9.84
C ALA A 94 -13.95 29.73 -9.58
N THR A 95 -14.28 30.01 -8.31
CA THR A 95 -15.41 30.89 -7.93
C THR A 95 -15.09 32.37 -8.02
N PHE A 96 -13.91 32.79 -7.58
CA PHE A 96 -13.57 34.21 -7.41
C PHE A 96 -12.54 34.72 -8.40
N SER A 97 -11.60 33.87 -8.82
CA SER A 97 -10.46 34.32 -9.63
C SER A 97 -10.52 33.89 -11.09
N LEU A 98 -11.54 33.14 -11.53
CA LEU A 98 -11.57 32.58 -12.88
C LEU A 98 -11.67 33.65 -13.97
N ASP A 99 -12.41 34.72 -13.70
CA ASP A 99 -12.55 35.88 -14.60
C ASP A 99 -11.22 36.65 -14.75
N ASP A 100 -10.53 36.89 -13.64
CA ASP A 100 -9.28 37.67 -13.64
C ASP A 100 -8.07 36.86 -14.12
N LEU A 101 -8.02 35.57 -13.76
CA LEU A 101 -6.93 34.66 -14.09
C LEU A 101 -7.04 34.15 -15.54
N GLY A 102 -8.27 33.98 -16.02
CA GLY A 102 -8.60 33.40 -17.31
C GLY A 102 -8.38 31.88 -17.39
N LEU A 103 -9.16 31.25 -18.27
CA LEU A 103 -9.21 29.79 -18.41
C LEU A 103 -7.86 29.14 -18.76
N GLN A 104 -7.00 29.80 -19.54
CA GLN A 104 -5.70 29.24 -19.95
C GLN A 104 -4.75 29.04 -18.75
N ARG A 105 -4.65 30.04 -17.87
CA ARG A 105 -3.81 29.96 -16.68
C ARG A 105 -4.40 29.00 -15.66
N PHE A 106 -5.73 29.03 -15.48
CA PHE A 106 -6.45 28.06 -14.66
C PHE A 106 -6.24 26.61 -15.14
N SER A 107 -6.29 26.39 -16.46
CA SER A 107 -6.02 25.08 -17.08
C SER A 107 -4.59 24.59 -16.78
N ASN A 108 -3.61 25.48 -16.83
CA ASN A 108 -2.22 25.15 -16.49
C ASN A 108 -2.07 24.79 -15.01
N ILE A 109 -2.78 25.47 -14.11
CA ILE A 109 -2.82 25.13 -12.69
C ILE A 109 -3.40 23.72 -12.50
N ILE A 110 -4.59 23.44 -13.04
CA ILE A 110 -5.25 22.14 -12.93
C ILE A 110 -4.36 21.01 -13.47
N LYS A 111 -3.75 21.21 -14.64
CA LYS A 111 -2.86 20.21 -15.29
C LYS A 111 -1.57 19.95 -14.50
N SER A 112 -1.14 20.90 -13.67
CA SER A 112 0.06 20.75 -12.84
C SER A 112 -0.17 19.95 -11.55
N LEU A 113 -1.45 19.78 -11.19
CA LEU A 113 -1.93 19.05 -10.02
C LEU A 113 -2.38 17.64 -10.41
N ASP A 114 -2.92 16.87 -9.46
CA ASP A 114 -3.45 15.53 -9.73
C ASP A 114 -4.69 15.59 -10.65
N ILE A 115 -4.47 15.27 -11.93
CA ILE A 115 -5.47 15.34 -13.00
C ILE A 115 -6.75 14.56 -12.65
N LYS A 116 -6.62 13.39 -11.99
CA LYS A 116 -7.79 12.56 -11.65
C LYS A 116 -8.63 13.22 -10.58
N LYS A 117 -7.99 13.72 -9.51
CA LYS A 117 -8.68 14.39 -8.41
C LYS A 117 -9.34 15.68 -8.87
N MET A 118 -8.63 16.48 -9.68
CA MET A 118 -9.15 17.75 -10.20
C MET A 118 -10.32 17.55 -11.16
N HIS A 119 -10.23 16.57 -12.07
CA HIS A 119 -11.36 16.22 -12.94
C HIS A 119 -12.59 15.83 -12.10
N THR A 120 -12.45 14.90 -11.16
CA THR A 120 -13.58 14.46 -10.32
C THR A 120 -14.18 15.61 -9.50
N PHE A 121 -13.34 16.48 -8.93
CA PHE A 121 -13.81 17.63 -8.16
C PHE A 121 -14.54 18.66 -9.01
N LEU A 122 -13.97 19.05 -10.15
CA LEU A 122 -14.57 20.06 -11.02
C LEU A 122 -15.87 19.55 -11.66
N THR A 123 -15.92 18.28 -12.08
CA THR A 123 -17.17 17.66 -12.52
C THR A 123 -18.22 17.71 -11.42
N PHE A 124 -17.86 17.36 -10.17
CA PHE A 124 -18.77 17.45 -9.03
C PHE A 124 -19.25 18.88 -8.80
N PHE A 125 -18.34 19.85 -8.80
CA PHE A 125 -18.64 21.25 -8.52
C PHE A 125 -19.61 21.84 -9.55
N PHE A 126 -19.31 21.72 -10.85
CA PHE A 126 -20.16 22.29 -11.92
C PHE A 126 -21.47 21.53 -12.16
N THR A 127 -21.54 20.24 -11.82
CA THR A 127 -22.80 19.48 -11.90
C THR A 127 -23.78 19.90 -10.80
N ASN A 128 -23.26 20.21 -9.62
CA ASN A 128 -24.05 20.54 -8.44
C ASN A 128 -24.23 22.05 -8.19
N LEU A 129 -23.62 22.89 -9.04
CA LEU A 129 -23.57 24.35 -8.85
C LEU A 129 -24.96 24.97 -8.74
N THR A 130 -25.86 24.67 -9.68
CA THR A 130 -27.23 25.21 -9.75
C THR A 130 -28.25 24.40 -8.97
N THR A 131 -27.81 23.34 -8.29
CA THR A 131 -28.69 22.54 -7.43
C THR A 131 -28.47 22.98 -5.99
N TRP A 132 -27.95 22.10 -5.16
CA TRP A 132 -27.83 22.35 -3.72
C TRP A 132 -26.71 23.33 -3.37
N ILE A 133 -25.67 23.50 -4.22
CA ILE A 133 -24.56 24.43 -3.89
C ILE A 133 -25.08 25.87 -3.85
N GLN A 134 -25.88 26.27 -4.85
CA GLN A 134 -26.52 27.59 -4.87
C GLN A 134 -27.46 27.76 -3.67
N ASP A 135 -28.27 26.76 -3.33
CA ASP A 135 -29.18 26.82 -2.17
C ASP A 135 -28.44 27.03 -0.86
N GLU A 136 -27.33 26.31 -0.64
CA GLU A 136 -26.51 26.46 0.57
C GLU A 136 -25.75 27.80 0.60
N TRP A 137 -25.31 28.31 -0.54
CA TRP A 137 -24.71 29.65 -0.61
C TRP A 137 -25.74 30.75 -0.34
N ASN A 138 -26.99 30.58 -0.79
CA ASN A 138 -28.10 31.48 -0.52
C ASN A 138 -28.49 31.51 0.97
N ASN A 139 -28.15 30.47 1.75
CA ASN A 139 -28.33 30.48 3.20
C ASN A 139 -27.29 31.35 3.93
N ILE A 140 -26.11 31.54 3.32
CA ILE A 140 -25.00 32.32 3.91
C ILE A 140 -25.04 33.77 3.42
N TYR A 141 -25.38 33.98 2.15
CA TYR A 141 -25.39 35.29 1.48
C TYR A 141 -26.71 35.53 0.76
N GLU A 142 -27.02 36.79 0.46
CA GLU A 142 -28.26 37.16 -0.24
C GLU A 142 -28.36 36.48 -1.62
N ALA A 143 -29.50 35.86 -1.91
CA ALA A 143 -29.67 35.04 -3.12
C ALA A 143 -29.39 35.81 -4.43
N ALA A 144 -29.82 37.07 -4.52
CA ALA A 144 -29.57 37.92 -5.69
C ALA A 144 -28.07 38.23 -5.88
N TYR A 145 -27.32 38.32 -4.78
CA TYR A 145 -25.87 38.53 -4.79
C TYR A 145 -25.14 37.28 -5.25
N VAL A 146 -25.49 36.11 -4.70
CA VAL A 146 -24.93 34.80 -5.06
C VAL A 146 -25.16 34.47 -6.53
N GLU A 147 -26.39 34.66 -7.00
CA GLU A 147 -26.76 34.36 -8.38
C GLU A 147 -26.00 35.26 -9.37
N LYS A 148 -25.93 36.56 -9.10
CA LYS A 148 -25.34 37.53 -10.01
C LYS A 148 -23.81 37.50 -10.04
N LEU A 149 -23.17 37.35 -8.88
CA LEU A 149 -21.72 37.50 -8.76
C LEU A 149 -20.96 36.18 -8.80
N TRP A 150 -21.58 35.05 -8.44
CA TRP A 150 -20.87 33.76 -8.38
C TRP A 150 -21.45 32.76 -9.37
N VAL A 151 -22.74 32.45 -9.28
CA VAL A 151 -23.36 31.42 -10.13
C VAL A 151 -23.37 31.86 -11.60
N GLY A 152 -23.76 33.10 -11.89
CA GLY A 152 -23.81 33.65 -13.24
C GLY A 152 -22.46 33.56 -13.98
N PRO A 153 -21.36 34.09 -13.42
CA PRO A 153 -20.04 33.97 -14.04
C PRO A 153 -19.57 32.52 -14.21
N LEU A 154 -19.82 31.64 -13.25
CA LEU A 154 -19.47 30.22 -13.36
C LEU A 154 -20.26 29.51 -14.47
N LEU A 155 -21.54 29.80 -14.61
CA LEU A 155 -22.37 29.27 -15.70
C LEU A 155 -21.91 29.76 -17.07
N ARG A 156 -21.43 31.01 -17.14
CA ARG A 156 -20.84 31.56 -18.37
C ARG A 156 -19.63 30.76 -18.83
N TRP A 157 -18.77 30.33 -17.90
CA TRP A 157 -17.57 29.53 -18.20
C TRP A 157 -17.81 28.03 -18.35
N ARG A 158 -19.04 27.56 -18.10
CA ARG A 158 -19.40 26.14 -18.16
C ARG A 158 -19.03 25.47 -19.49
N PRO A 159 -19.33 26.03 -20.69
CA PRO A 159 -18.99 25.35 -21.93
C PRO A 159 -17.48 25.19 -22.13
N GLU A 160 -16.67 26.18 -21.79
CA GLU A 160 -15.21 26.06 -21.90
C GLU A 160 -14.62 25.15 -20.82
N MET A 161 -15.24 25.11 -19.64
CA MET A 161 -14.89 24.18 -18.57
C MET A 161 -15.23 22.72 -18.94
N ASP A 162 -16.35 22.46 -19.61
CA ASP A 162 -16.72 21.14 -20.11
C ASP A 162 -15.69 20.63 -21.14
N ILE A 163 -15.23 21.51 -22.06
CA ILE A 163 -14.13 21.18 -23.00
C ILE A 163 -12.85 20.81 -22.25
N LEU A 164 -12.53 21.55 -21.18
CA LEU A 164 -11.36 21.26 -20.35
C LEU A 164 -11.52 19.91 -19.61
N LEU A 165 -12.70 19.61 -19.08
CA LEU A 165 -12.98 18.34 -18.42
C LEU A 165 -12.87 17.16 -19.38
N ASP A 166 -13.40 17.28 -20.60
CA ASP A 166 -13.25 16.26 -21.65
C ASP A 166 -11.78 16.00 -22.00
N GLN A 167 -10.97 17.06 -22.12
CA GLN A 167 -9.53 16.93 -22.33
C GLN A 167 -8.82 16.20 -21.18
N LEU A 168 -9.23 16.45 -19.93
CA LEU A 168 -8.69 15.75 -18.77
C LEU A 168 -9.17 14.30 -18.74
N ALA A 169 -10.43 14.00 -19.05
CA ALA A 169 -10.98 12.65 -19.14
C ALA A 169 -10.21 11.78 -20.17
N VAL A 170 -9.92 12.35 -21.34
CA VAL A 170 -9.10 11.71 -22.38
C VAL A 170 -7.68 11.44 -21.87
N LYS A 171 -7.06 12.37 -21.13
CA LYS A 171 -5.73 12.13 -20.52
C LYS A 171 -5.76 11.06 -19.43
N ILE A 172 -6.83 10.98 -18.64
CA ILE A 172 -7.01 9.97 -17.61
C ILE A 172 -7.11 8.56 -18.23
N SER A 173 -7.87 8.42 -19.32
CA SER A 173 -8.02 7.14 -20.03
C SER A 173 -6.72 6.70 -20.72
N HIS A 174 -5.94 7.64 -21.27
CA HIS A 174 -4.63 7.34 -21.87
C HIS A 174 -3.49 7.14 -20.86
N GLY A 175 -3.57 7.69 -19.64
CA GLY A 175 -2.52 7.63 -18.62
C GLY A 175 -2.22 6.22 -18.07
N THR A 176 -3.09 5.24 -18.33
CA THR A 176 -2.82 3.82 -17.99
C THR A 176 -2.10 3.07 -19.12
N GLN A 177 -2.10 3.65 -20.32
CA GLN A 177 -1.27 3.20 -21.43
C GLN A 177 0.01 4.03 -21.44
N VAL A 178 0.91 3.77 -20.49
CA VAL A 178 2.33 3.92 -20.82
C VAL A 178 2.49 3.10 -22.08
N LYS A 179 2.69 3.77 -23.22
CA LYS A 179 3.16 3.11 -24.43
C LYS A 179 4.46 2.45 -24.01
N LYS A 180 4.40 1.18 -23.58
CA LYS A 180 5.54 0.29 -23.62
C LYS A 180 6.09 0.55 -25.01
N ALA A 181 7.31 1.09 -25.09
CA ALA A 181 8.01 1.19 -26.36
C ALA A 181 7.74 -0.13 -27.06
N HIS A 182 7.21 -0.12 -28.29
CA HIS A 182 7.00 -1.34 -29.04
C HIS A 182 8.36 -2.04 -29.06
N ILE A 183 8.53 -3.02 -28.16
CA ILE A 183 9.61 -3.98 -28.27
C ILE A 183 9.29 -4.60 -29.61
N LYS A 184 10.09 -4.27 -30.62
CA LYS A 184 9.96 -4.87 -31.94
C LYS A 184 9.91 -6.37 -31.69
N ARG A 185 8.75 -6.98 -31.95
CA ARG A 185 8.62 -8.42 -31.88
C ARG A 185 9.64 -8.93 -32.89
N THR A 186 10.59 -9.76 -32.45
CA THR A 186 11.53 -10.38 -33.38
C THR A 186 10.70 -11.21 -34.35
N GLU A 187 10.46 -10.69 -35.55
CA GLU A 187 9.87 -11.44 -36.63
C GLU A 187 10.96 -12.37 -37.17
N PRO A 188 10.72 -13.69 -37.23
CA PRO A 188 11.64 -14.58 -37.91
C PRO A 188 11.67 -14.18 -39.38
N GLN A 189 12.75 -13.54 -39.82
CA GLN A 189 12.97 -13.30 -41.22
C GLN A 189 13.29 -14.65 -41.87
N GLU A 190 12.37 -15.15 -42.68
CA GLU A 190 12.60 -16.37 -43.45
C GLU A 190 13.87 -16.19 -44.28
N PHE A 191 14.82 -17.10 -44.07
CA PHE A 191 16.09 -17.07 -44.78
C PHE A 191 15.79 -17.18 -46.27
N SER A 192 16.34 -16.26 -47.06
CA SER A 192 16.34 -16.43 -48.50
C SER A 192 17.15 -17.69 -48.79
N LEU A 193 16.50 -18.74 -49.30
CA LEU A 193 17.13 -19.96 -49.83
C LEU A 193 18.03 -19.59 -51.02
N THR A 194 19.18 -19.02 -50.72
CA THR A 194 20.29 -18.88 -51.64
C THR A 194 20.99 -20.22 -51.67
N LYS A 195 20.99 -20.87 -52.85
CA LYS A 195 21.80 -22.06 -53.09
C LYS A 195 23.25 -21.69 -52.73
N PRO A 196 23.89 -22.38 -51.78
CA PRO A 196 25.20 -21.96 -51.30
C PRO A 196 26.23 -22.22 -52.40
N LYS A 197 27.03 -21.19 -52.74
CA LYS A 197 28.35 -21.44 -53.34
C LYS A 197 29.19 -22.21 -52.32
N PRO A 198 30.01 -23.19 -52.75
CA PRO A 198 30.85 -23.97 -51.85
C PRO A 198 31.77 -23.02 -51.06
N ARG A 199 31.72 -23.08 -49.73
CA ARG A 199 32.58 -22.28 -48.86
C ARG A 199 33.98 -22.90 -48.85
N PRO A 200 35.06 -22.14 -49.11
CA PRO A 200 36.39 -22.54 -48.67
C PRO A 200 36.41 -22.57 -47.13
N LEU A 201 37.12 -23.54 -46.57
CA LEU A 201 37.22 -23.75 -45.13
C LEU A 201 37.82 -22.52 -44.44
N PRO A 202 37.30 -22.10 -43.27
CA PRO A 202 37.83 -20.95 -42.56
C PRO A 202 39.16 -21.31 -41.88
N VAL A 203 40.12 -20.39 -41.97
CA VAL A 203 41.36 -20.44 -41.18
C VAL A 203 40.99 -20.33 -39.70
N PRO A 204 41.54 -21.17 -38.80
CA PRO A 204 41.19 -21.13 -37.39
C PRO A 204 41.52 -19.78 -36.74
N GLU A 205 40.54 -19.16 -36.07
CA GLU A 205 40.80 -18.05 -35.15
C GLU A 205 41.57 -18.56 -33.93
N VAL A 206 42.68 -17.88 -33.59
CA VAL A 206 43.46 -18.16 -32.39
C VAL A 206 42.68 -17.65 -31.18
N ILE A 207 42.24 -18.57 -30.33
CA ILE A 207 41.53 -18.29 -29.08
C ILE A 207 42.49 -17.53 -28.13
N PRO A 208 42.08 -16.41 -27.51
CA PRO A 208 42.86 -15.79 -26.45
C PRO A 208 43.15 -16.80 -25.33
N LEU A 209 44.42 -17.02 -25.00
CA LEU A 209 44.83 -17.83 -23.87
C LEU A 209 44.24 -17.24 -22.58
N GLN A 210 43.15 -17.84 -22.09
CA GLN A 210 42.61 -17.57 -20.76
C GLN A 210 43.72 -17.79 -19.73
N GLU A 211 43.98 -16.80 -18.88
CA GLU A 211 44.83 -16.99 -17.70
C GLU A 211 44.31 -18.21 -16.92
N LYS A 212 45.21 -19.12 -16.54
CA LYS A 212 44.84 -20.27 -15.69
C LYS A 212 44.13 -19.72 -14.46
N SER A 213 42.87 -20.11 -14.27
CA SER A 213 42.09 -19.75 -13.10
C SER A 213 42.87 -20.17 -11.86
N LYS A 214 42.89 -19.29 -10.85
CA LYS A 214 43.39 -19.65 -9.51
C LYS A 214 42.72 -20.96 -9.09
N PRO A 215 43.43 -21.89 -8.41
CA PRO A 215 42.77 -23.07 -7.87
C PRO A 215 41.56 -22.62 -7.07
N VAL A 216 40.42 -23.22 -7.39
CA VAL A 216 39.16 -22.91 -6.72
C VAL A 216 39.40 -23.12 -5.23
N PRO A 217 39.08 -22.14 -4.35
CA PRO A 217 39.27 -22.29 -2.92
C PRO A 217 38.58 -23.58 -2.42
N ASP A 218 39.19 -24.31 -1.47
CA ASP A 218 38.60 -25.52 -0.88
C ASP A 218 37.20 -25.29 -0.28
N SER A 219 36.79 -24.03 -0.08
CA SER A 219 35.44 -23.63 0.33
C SER A 219 34.38 -23.85 -0.74
N THR A 220 34.73 -24.07 -2.00
CA THR A 220 33.74 -24.34 -3.09
C THR A 220 33.28 -25.79 -3.11
N TYR A 221 34.09 -26.73 -2.60
CA TYR A 221 33.71 -28.14 -2.44
C TYR A 221 33.15 -28.47 -1.05
N LYS A 222 33.17 -27.50 -0.12
CA LYS A 222 32.51 -27.60 1.18
C LYS A 222 31.14 -26.94 1.10
N ALA A 223 30.09 -27.67 1.49
CA ALA A 223 28.75 -27.09 1.55
C ALA A 223 28.76 -25.83 2.46
N PRO A 224 28.07 -24.75 2.07
CA PRO A 224 27.97 -23.54 2.89
C PRO A 224 27.43 -23.87 4.28
N LYS A 225 27.87 -23.14 5.32
CA LYS A 225 27.39 -23.32 6.70
C LYS A 225 25.86 -23.12 6.79
N GLU A 226 25.34 -22.31 5.90
CA GLU A 226 23.93 -22.01 5.70
C GLU A 226 23.14 -23.27 5.31
N MET A 227 23.71 -24.18 4.50
CA MET A 227 23.05 -25.45 4.15
C MET A 227 22.96 -26.39 5.36
N GLN A 228 24.01 -26.44 6.19
CA GLN A 228 23.99 -27.21 7.44
C GLN A 228 22.95 -26.64 8.42
N MET A 229 22.88 -25.31 8.55
CA MET A 229 21.84 -24.63 9.33
C MET A 229 20.43 -24.92 8.80
N ILE A 230 20.22 -24.95 7.49
CA ILE A 230 18.92 -25.27 6.89
C ILE A 230 18.54 -26.73 7.19
N GLU A 231 19.49 -27.67 7.14
CA GLU A 231 19.24 -29.07 7.49
C GLU A 231 18.89 -29.23 8.98
N GLU A 232 19.59 -28.53 9.88
CA GLU A 232 19.26 -28.49 11.31
C GLU A 232 17.87 -27.88 11.57
N ILE A 233 17.52 -26.82 10.85
CA ILE A 233 16.19 -26.19 10.95
C ILE A 233 15.12 -27.15 10.44
N LYS A 234 15.35 -27.87 9.33
CA LYS A 234 14.42 -28.89 8.83
C LYS A 234 14.24 -30.03 9.83
N GLN A 235 15.32 -30.51 10.46
CA GLN A 235 15.24 -31.54 11.50
C GLN A 235 14.49 -31.07 12.75
N LYS A 236 14.77 -29.84 13.23
CA LYS A 236 14.02 -29.23 14.33
C LYS A 236 12.54 -29.02 13.99
N ASN A 237 12.24 -28.63 12.76
CA ASN A 237 10.87 -28.48 12.30
C ASN A 237 10.15 -29.83 12.20
N LEU A 238 10.84 -30.88 11.73
CA LEU A 238 10.33 -32.25 11.71
C LEU A 238 9.98 -32.73 13.13
N GLN A 239 10.91 -32.57 14.08
CA GLN A 239 10.68 -32.91 15.50
C GLN A 239 9.49 -32.15 16.08
N LYS A 240 9.42 -30.82 15.85
CA LYS A 240 8.28 -30.01 16.28
C LYS A 240 6.97 -30.46 15.64
N THR A 241 6.96 -30.84 14.36
CA THR A 241 5.75 -31.35 13.72
C THR A 241 5.33 -32.71 14.28
N GLU A 242 6.28 -33.58 14.63
CA GLU A 242 5.99 -34.85 15.30
C GLU A 242 5.45 -34.64 16.71
N GLU A 243 6.04 -33.72 17.49
CA GLU A 243 5.53 -33.32 18.81
C GLU A 243 4.11 -32.75 18.73
N LEU A 244 3.87 -31.85 17.78
CA LEU A 244 2.53 -31.27 17.56
C LEU A 244 1.52 -32.31 17.10
N LEU A 245 1.93 -33.27 16.26
CA LEU A 245 1.08 -34.39 15.83
C LEU A 245 0.75 -35.29 17.03
N TYR A 246 1.75 -35.59 17.87
CA TYR A 246 1.55 -36.36 19.10
C TYR A 246 0.61 -35.65 20.07
N GLU A 247 0.79 -34.35 20.29
CA GLU A 247 -0.10 -33.54 21.09
C GLU A 247 -1.52 -33.48 20.50
N ALA A 248 -1.66 -33.33 19.19
CA ALA A 248 -2.94 -33.30 18.51
C ALA A 248 -3.66 -34.65 18.66
N ASN A 249 -2.96 -35.77 18.50
CA ASN A 249 -3.49 -37.11 18.74
C ASN A 249 -3.91 -37.32 20.21
N MET A 250 -3.11 -36.83 21.17
CA MET A 250 -3.49 -36.85 22.60
C MET A 250 -4.71 -35.96 22.89
N LYS A 251 -4.88 -34.86 22.16
CA LYS A 251 -6.00 -33.92 22.30
C LYS A 251 -7.22 -34.30 21.42
N GLN A 252 -7.10 -35.29 20.52
CA GLN A 252 -8.13 -35.67 19.54
C GLN A 252 -9.45 -36.13 20.19
N PHE A 253 -9.39 -36.59 21.45
CA PHE A 253 -10.56 -37.04 22.22
C PHE A 253 -10.91 -36.14 23.41
N ARG A 254 -10.42 -34.89 23.46
CA ARG A 254 -10.68 -33.96 24.58
C ARG A 254 -12.16 -33.62 24.76
N CYS A 255 -12.97 -33.77 23.70
CA CYS A 255 -14.42 -33.61 23.70
C CYS A 255 -15.14 -34.66 24.57
N VAL A 256 -14.50 -35.80 24.83
CA VAL A 256 -15.03 -36.96 25.59
C VAL A 256 -14.28 -37.13 26.92
N ASN A 257 -13.45 -36.18 27.32
CA ASN A 257 -12.73 -36.26 28.60
C ASN A 257 -13.57 -35.59 29.71
N PRO A 258 -14.09 -36.32 30.70
CA PRO A 258 -14.98 -35.77 31.73
C PRO A 258 -14.27 -34.81 32.70
N GLN A 259 -12.94 -34.79 32.71
CA GLN A 259 -12.16 -33.89 33.55
C GLN A 259 -12.04 -32.49 32.93
N LYS A 260 -12.57 -31.49 33.64
CA LYS A 260 -12.47 -30.07 33.26
C LYS A 260 -11.04 -29.58 33.33
N SER A 261 -10.67 -28.65 32.44
CA SER A 261 -9.32 -28.05 32.43
C SER A 261 -9.03 -27.29 33.72
N GLU A 262 -7.76 -27.18 34.11
CA GLU A 262 -7.33 -26.42 35.30
C GLU A 262 -7.81 -24.96 35.29
N HIS A 263 -7.80 -24.32 34.11
CA HIS A 263 -8.37 -22.99 33.94
C HIS A 263 -9.87 -22.98 34.20
N THR A 264 -10.60 -23.97 33.69
CA THR A 264 -12.05 -24.10 33.90
C THR A 264 -12.36 -24.37 35.38
N LYS A 265 -11.55 -25.17 36.07
CA LYS A 265 -11.66 -25.39 37.53
C LYS A 265 -11.45 -24.09 38.30
N ARG A 266 -10.40 -23.33 38.00
CA ARG A 266 -10.14 -22.02 38.63
C ARG A 266 -11.26 -21.02 38.39
N ALA A 267 -11.75 -20.93 37.15
CA ALA A 267 -12.88 -20.06 36.80
C ALA A 267 -14.14 -20.47 37.56
N MET A 268 -14.45 -21.77 37.65
CA MET A 268 -15.58 -22.23 38.47
C MET A 268 -15.40 -21.94 39.96
N SER A 269 -14.18 -22.07 40.51
CA SER A 269 -13.90 -21.71 41.91
C SER A 269 -14.10 -20.22 42.16
N GLN A 270 -13.61 -19.36 41.27
CA GLN A 270 -13.81 -17.91 41.35
C GLN A 270 -15.28 -17.50 41.22
N ILE A 271 -16.03 -18.17 40.33
CA ILE A 271 -17.49 -17.94 40.19
C ILE A 271 -18.20 -18.38 41.48
N LYS A 272 -17.80 -19.50 42.07
CA LYS A 272 -18.39 -20.00 43.32
C LYS A 272 -18.07 -19.07 44.50
N GLU A 273 -16.83 -18.62 44.65
CA GLU A 273 -16.44 -17.58 45.62
C GLU A 273 -17.20 -16.27 45.39
N GLY A 274 -17.40 -15.88 44.13
CA GLY A 274 -18.20 -14.73 43.74
C GLY A 274 -19.68 -14.86 44.08
N LEU A 275 -20.26 -16.06 43.98
CA LEU A 275 -21.64 -16.31 44.40
C LEU A 275 -21.76 -16.40 45.92
N ASP A 276 -20.83 -17.07 46.59
CA ASP A 276 -20.78 -17.19 48.05
C ASP A 276 -20.56 -15.84 48.73
N SER A 277 -19.78 -14.93 48.12
CA SER A 277 -19.62 -13.55 48.59
C SER A 277 -20.91 -12.72 48.44
N LYS A 278 -21.72 -12.98 47.41
CA LYS A 278 -23.02 -12.33 47.19
C LYS A 278 -24.14 -12.91 48.08
N LEU A 279 -24.01 -14.14 48.54
CA LEU A 279 -24.97 -14.82 49.43
C LEU A 279 -24.81 -14.45 50.91
N LYS A 280 -23.81 -13.63 51.29
CA LYS A 280 -23.69 -13.08 52.65
C LYS A 280 -24.65 -11.92 52.88
N PHE A 281 -25.95 -12.24 52.98
CA PHE A 281 -27.02 -11.26 53.20
C PHE A 281 -27.05 -10.60 54.59
N ASN A 282 -26.20 -11.04 55.54
CA ASN A 282 -26.20 -10.54 56.93
C ASN A 282 -24.80 -10.16 57.47
N SER A 283 -23.85 -9.76 56.62
CA SER A 283 -22.65 -9.07 57.13
C SER A 283 -22.82 -7.57 56.95
N PHE A 284 -23.51 -6.94 57.90
CA PHE A 284 -23.32 -5.51 58.16
C PHE A 284 -21.86 -5.30 58.52
N HIS A 285 -21.03 -5.00 57.52
CA HIS A 285 -19.76 -4.33 57.76
C HIS A 285 -20.06 -2.84 57.75
N SER A 286 -20.55 -2.32 58.88
CA SER A 286 -20.15 -0.96 59.23
C SER A 286 -18.63 -1.02 59.31
N SER A 287 -17.95 -0.47 58.30
CA SER A 287 -16.55 -0.14 58.47
C SER A 287 -16.52 0.82 59.66
N GLU A 288 -16.03 0.34 60.80
CA GLU A 288 -15.60 1.25 61.85
C GLU A 288 -14.59 2.18 61.18
N ASN A 289 -14.95 3.45 61.07
CA ASN A 289 -14.00 4.47 60.68
C ASN A 289 -12.77 4.27 61.57
N PRO A 290 -11.55 4.18 61.01
CA PRO A 290 -10.36 4.08 61.83
C PRO A 290 -10.36 5.26 62.79
N SER A 291 -10.25 5.00 64.09
CA SER A 291 -10.36 6.01 65.13
C SER A 291 -9.43 7.19 64.79
N SER A 292 -10.03 8.35 64.56
CA SER A 292 -9.34 9.57 64.17
C SER A 292 -8.62 10.21 65.36
N ASN A 293 -7.82 9.45 66.10
CA ASN A 293 -7.04 9.93 67.24
C ASN A 293 -5.57 9.51 67.09
N LYS A 294 -4.93 9.91 66.00
CA LYS A 294 -3.48 10.09 65.94
C LYS A 294 -3.17 11.38 65.21
N THR A 295 -3.24 12.48 65.94
CA THR A 295 -2.58 13.75 65.60
C THR A 295 -1.06 13.58 65.67
N ASN A 296 -0.50 12.72 64.82
CA ASN A 296 0.92 12.78 64.51
C ASN A 296 1.07 13.70 63.30
N SER A 297 1.05 15.00 63.58
CA SER A 297 1.46 16.04 62.63
C SER A 297 2.98 15.94 62.43
N TRP A 298 3.42 14.92 61.70
CA TRP A 298 4.70 14.99 61.02
C TRP A 298 4.41 15.63 59.66
N PRO A 299 5.05 16.76 59.31
CA PRO A 299 4.81 17.39 58.03
C PRO A 299 5.29 16.43 56.94
N ILE A 300 4.36 15.66 56.37
CA ILE A 300 4.64 14.84 55.20
C ILE A 300 5.03 15.83 54.11
N LYS A 301 6.32 15.87 53.78
CA LYS A 301 6.85 16.73 52.72
C LYS A 301 6.18 16.33 51.41
N LEU A 302 5.21 17.12 50.97
CA LEU A 302 4.50 16.86 49.71
C LEU A 302 5.49 16.97 48.55
N ASN A 303 5.39 16.04 47.59
CA ASN A 303 6.12 16.15 46.33
C ASN A 303 5.64 17.39 45.56
N SER A 304 6.51 18.06 44.79
CA SER A 304 6.14 19.26 44.02
C SER A 304 4.93 19.04 43.11
N ALA A 305 4.84 17.85 42.49
CA ALA A 305 3.69 17.48 41.67
C ALA A 305 2.40 17.30 42.49
N ALA A 306 2.50 16.86 43.74
CA ALA A 306 1.34 16.73 44.62
C ALA A 306 0.83 18.10 45.08
N ILE A 307 1.74 19.03 45.39
CA ILE A 307 1.41 20.43 45.73
C ILE A 307 0.64 21.07 44.57
N LEU A 308 1.20 21.04 43.35
CA LEU A 308 0.58 21.66 42.18
C LEU A 308 -0.76 21.02 41.78
N ARG A 309 -0.89 19.68 41.88
CA ARG A 309 -2.17 19.00 41.63
C ARG A 309 -3.24 19.40 42.64
N GLN A 310 -2.86 19.53 43.91
CA GLN A 310 -3.80 19.90 44.96
C GLN A 310 -4.18 21.39 44.86
N GLY A 311 -3.23 22.27 44.54
CA GLY A 311 -3.48 23.68 44.23
C GLY A 311 -4.46 23.84 43.07
N ALA A 312 -4.17 23.24 41.92
CA ALA A 312 -5.04 23.29 40.75
C ALA A 312 -6.45 22.70 40.99
N LEU A 313 -6.57 21.69 41.86
CA LEU A 313 -7.88 21.17 42.26
C LEU A 313 -8.67 22.20 43.09
N TYR A 314 -8.02 22.92 44.00
CA TYR A 314 -8.69 23.97 44.76
C TYR A 314 -9.01 25.19 43.90
N ASP A 315 -8.10 25.62 43.02
CA ASP A 315 -8.35 26.71 42.07
C ASP A 315 -9.60 26.41 41.24
N ARG A 316 -9.69 25.18 40.71
CA ARG A 316 -10.87 24.71 39.99
C ARG A 316 -12.14 24.70 40.84
N GLN A 317 -12.05 24.25 42.10
CA GLN A 317 -13.21 24.28 43.00
C GLN A 317 -13.67 25.71 43.31
N VAL A 318 -12.73 26.64 43.47
CA VAL A 318 -13.02 28.06 43.68
C VAL A 318 -13.67 28.65 42.43
N GLU A 319 -13.15 28.36 41.24
CA GLU A 319 -13.75 28.78 39.97
C GLU A 319 -15.17 28.21 39.80
N GLU A 320 -15.37 26.92 40.08
CA GLU A 320 -16.68 26.26 39.98
C GLU A 320 -17.69 26.89 40.98
N GLU A 321 -17.28 27.18 42.22
CA GLU A 321 -18.14 27.86 43.19
C GLU A 321 -18.37 29.34 42.84
N LEU A 322 -17.38 30.06 42.30
CA LEU A 322 -17.55 31.43 41.80
C LEU A 322 -18.58 31.45 40.68
N GLN A 323 -18.44 30.58 39.68
CA GLN A 323 -19.42 30.44 38.60
C GLN A 323 -20.81 30.05 39.11
N ARG A 324 -20.88 29.20 40.14
CA ARG A 324 -22.15 28.85 40.77
C ARG A 324 -22.80 30.07 41.42
N MET A 325 -22.02 30.87 42.16
CA MET A 325 -22.50 32.09 42.80
C MET A 325 -22.95 33.12 41.75
N GLU A 326 -22.18 33.32 40.68
CA GLU A 326 -22.54 34.19 39.55
C GLU A 326 -23.89 33.77 38.94
N ARG A 327 -24.08 32.48 38.63
CA ARG A 327 -25.35 31.98 38.09
C ARG A 327 -26.53 32.14 39.05
N LEU A 328 -26.29 32.01 40.37
CA LEU A 328 -27.32 32.26 41.38
C LEU A 328 -27.69 33.75 41.45
N VAL A 329 -26.70 34.66 41.33
CA VAL A 329 -26.91 36.11 41.24
C VAL A 329 -27.72 36.48 39.99
N GLU A 330 -27.48 35.79 38.88
CA GLU A 330 -28.25 35.94 37.63
C GLU A 330 -29.68 35.36 37.67
N GLY A 331 -30.05 34.66 38.77
CA GLY A 331 -31.39 34.11 38.96
C GLY A 331 -31.62 32.69 38.40
N ALA A 332 -30.55 31.93 38.16
CA ALA A 332 -30.66 30.55 37.68
C ALA A 332 -31.39 29.62 38.67
N ARG A 333 -32.29 28.77 38.16
CA ARG A 333 -32.94 27.67 38.91
C ARG A 333 -32.16 26.36 38.76
N GLU A 334 -32.31 25.42 39.69
CA GLU A 334 -31.65 24.10 39.59
C GLU A 334 -32.13 23.28 38.38
N PRO A 335 -31.23 22.83 37.47
CA PRO A 335 -31.57 22.12 36.24
C PRO A 335 -31.88 20.62 36.41
N SER A 336 -32.15 20.16 37.64
CA SER A 336 -32.25 18.73 37.99
C SER A 336 -33.27 17.96 37.13
N SER A 337 -34.44 18.53 36.86
CA SER A 337 -35.50 17.89 36.06
C SER A 337 -35.11 17.73 34.58
N PHE A 338 -34.46 18.74 34.00
CA PHE A 338 -33.98 18.68 32.62
C PHE A 338 -32.85 17.65 32.45
N LEU A 339 -31.95 17.55 33.42
CA LEU A 339 -30.85 16.57 33.38
C LEU A 339 -31.36 15.14 33.55
N GLN A 340 -32.40 14.92 34.35
CA GLN A 340 -33.06 13.61 34.46
C GLN A 340 -33.73 13.20 33.15
N TRP A 341 -34.53 14.09 32.56
CA TRP A 341 -35.13 13.87 31.24
C TRP A 341 -34.07 13.59 30.17
N GLN A 342 -32.96 14.33 30.16
CA GLN A 342 -31.88 14.12 29.20
C GLN A 342 -31.23 12.72 29.34
N LYS A 343 -31.09 12.21 30.57
CA LYS A 343 -30.57 10.85 30.80
C LYS A 343 -31.55 9.79 30.29
N GLU A 344 -32.83 9.93 30.61
CA GLU A 344 -33.87 9.01 30.13
C GLU A 344 -33.98 8.99 28.60
N MET A 345 -33.81 10.14 27.95
CA MET A 345 -33.81 10.22 26.48
C MET A 345 -32.62 9.45 25.89
N ARG A 346 -31.40 9.67 26.42
CA ARG A 346 -30.19 8.96 25.97
C ARG A 346 -30.28 7.45 26.19
N GLU A 347 -30.86 7.01 27.30
CA GLU A 347 -31.06 5.59 27.58
C GLU A 347 -32.02 4.93 26.60
N ARG A 348 -33.11 5.63 26.22
CA ARG A 348 -34.03 5.13 25.18
C ARG A 348 -33.37 5.08 23.81
N ASP A 349 -32.62 6.10 23.43
CA ASP A 349 -31.89 6.12 22.15
C ASP A 349 -30.90 4.93 22.07
N LEU A 350 -30.17 4.67 23.16
CA LEU A 350 -29.25 3.53 23.25
C LEU A 350 -29.97 2.19 23.09
N GLN A 351 -31.14 2.02 23.72
CA GLN A 351 -31.94 0.80 23.59
C GLN A 351 -32.42 0.59 22.14
N GLU A 352 -32.84 1.67 21.47
CA GLU A 352 -33.23 1.59 20.06
C GLU A 352 -32.07 1.22 19.14
N GLU A 353 -30.88 1.76 19.39
CA GLU A 353 -29.68 1.40 18.63
C GLU A 353 -29.32 -0.07 18.79
N LEU A 354 -29.34 -0.58 20.03
CA LEU A 354 -29.10 -2.00 20.32
C LEU A 354 -30.12 -2.89 19.58
N ALA A 355 -31.40 -2.54 19.62
CA ALA A 355 -32.44 -3.27 18.90
C ALA A 355 -32.23 -3.23 17.37
N LYS A 356 -31.80 -2.09 16.81
CA LYS A 356 -31.45 -1.97 15.37
C LYS A 356 -30.23 -2.81 14.98
N ILE A 357 -29.25 -2.96 15.87
CA ILE A 357 -28.09 -3.82 15.65
C ILE A 357 -28.51 -5.28 15.63
N GLU A 358 -29.34 -5.71 16.58
CA GLU A 358 -29.85 -7.08 16.65
C GLU A 358 -30.67 -7.44 15.40
N ARG A 359 -31.55 -6.55 14.95
CA ARG A 359 -32.31 -6.73 13.69
C ARG A 359 -31.39 -6.94 12.50
N ARG A 360 -30.40 -6.05 12.30
CA ARG A 360 -29.42 -6.17 11.20
C ARG A 360 -28.62 -7.47 11.25
N HIS A 361 -28.27 -7.93 12.45
CA HIS A 361 -27.56 -9.19 12.61
C HIS A 361 -28.43 -10.40 12.26
N LEU A 362 -29.71 -10.39 12.63
CA LEU A 362 -30.67 -11.42 12.23
C LEU A 362 -30.92 -11.41 10.71
N GLU A 363 -31.12 -10.23 10.11
CA GLU A 363 -31.23 -10.07 8.66
C GLU A 363 -30.00 -10.60 7.92
N GLY A 364 -28.80 -10.34 8.44
CA GLY A 364 -27.55 -10.89 7.91
C GLY A 364 -27.49 -12.42 7.95
N ARG A 365 -28.01 -13.04 9.03
CA ARG A 365 -28.10 -14.51 9.13
C ARG A 365 -29.08 -15.09 8.12
N ILE A 366 -30.27 -14.48 8.00
CA ILE A 366 -31.29 -14.91 7.04
C ILE A 366 -30.73 -14.80 5.60
N SER A 367 -30.13 -13.68 5.26
CA SER A 367 -29.52 -13.47 3.93
C SER A 367 -28.44 -14.51 3.60
N TYR A 368 -27.62 -14.88 4.60
CA TYR A 368 -26.63 -15.92 4.43
C TYR A 368 -27.25 -17.30 4.16
N GLU A 369 -28.28 -17.68 4.92
CA GLU A 369 -29.02 -18.94 4.71
C GLU A 369 -29.70 -18.97 3.34
N GLU A 370 -30.32 -17.87 2.93
CA GLU A 370 -30.93 -17.73 1.60
C GLU A 370 -29.91 -17.88 0.48
N ALA A 371 -28.74 -17.24 0.61
CA ALA A 371 -27.65 -17.37 -0.35
C ALA A 371 -27.11 -18.81 -0.41
N ALA A 372 -26.99 -19.48 0.72
CA ALA A 372 -26.59 -20.89 0.78
C ALA A 372 -27.61 -21.79 0.08
N MET A 373 -28.91 -21.60 0.33
CA MET A 373 -29.99 -22.31 -0.37
C MET A 373 -30.02 -22.01 -1.87
N ALA A 374 -29.73 -20.78 -2.29
CA ALA A 374 -29.65 -20.45 -3.72
C ALA A 374 -28.48 -21.19 -4.40
N ARG A 375 -27.33 -21.29 -3.73
CA ARG A 375 -26.16 -22.03 -4.23
C ARG A 375 -26.44 -23.53 -4.37
N THR A 376 -27.10 -24.15 -3.40
CA THR A 376 -27.47 -25.57 -3.50
C THR A 376 -28.41 -25.81 -4.67
N ARG A 377 -29.44 -24.96 -4.87
CA ARG A 377 -30.34 -25.04 -6.03
C ARG A 377 -29.61 -24.91 -7.36
N ILE A 378 -28.63 -24.02 -7.48
CA ILE A 378 -27.81 -23.88 -8.70
C ILE A 378 -26.95 -25.12 -8.92
N MET A 379 -26.31 -25.64 -7.87
CA MET A 379 -25.50 -26.85 -7.95
C MET A 379 -26.33 -28.05 -8.42
N GLU A 380 -27.51 -28.26 -7.85
CA GLU A 380 -28.42 -29.34 -8.26
C GLU A 380 -28.85 -29.21 -9.72
N ARG A 381 -29.17 -28.00 -10.19
CA ARG A 381 -29.50 -27.75 -11.61
C ARG A 381 -28.31 -28.05 -12.53
N ASN A 382 -27.12 -27.62 -12.15
CA ASN A 382 -25.90 -27.86 -12.91
C ASN A 382 -25.56 -29.36 -12.96
N GLN A 383 -25.75 -30.08 -11.85
CA GLN A 383 -25.59 -31.54 -11.80
C GLN A 383 -26.55 -32.23 -12.76
N LYS A 384 -27.84 -31.88 -12.74
CA LYS A 384 -28.85 -32.43 -13.67
C LYS A 384 -28.51 -32.12 -15.13
N ALA A 385 -28.12 -30.89 -15.43
CA ALA A 385 -27.72 -30.50 -16.78
C ALA A 385 -26.44 -31.25 -17.25
N ALA A 386 -25.48 -31.48 -16.35
CA ALA A 386 -24.28 -32.25 -16.67
C ALA A 386 -24.60 -33.74 -16.90
N GLN A 387 -25.55 -34.31 -16.15
CA GLN A 387 -26.04 -35.67 -16.38
C GLN A 387 -26.69 -35.80 -17.75
N LEU A 388 -27.60 -34.89 -18.11
CA LEU A 388 -28.25 -34.88 -19.44
C LEU A 388 -27.20 -34.80 -20.57
N LYS A 389 -26.22 -33.89 -20.47
CA LYS A 389 -25.15 -33.80 -21.47
C LYS A 389 -24.27 -35.07 -21.55
N LYS A 390 -24.05 -35.76 -20.43
CA LYS A 390 -23.33 -37.05 -20.43
C LYS A 390 -24.13 -38.12 -21.16
N GLU A 391 -25.45 -38.17 -20.94
CA GLU A 391 -26.35 -39.08 -21.62
C GLU A 391 -26.41 -38.81 -23.13
N GLU A 392 -26.58 -37.55 -23.53
CA GLU A 392 -26.54 -37.13 -24.94
C GLU A 392 -25.22 -37.51 -25.61
N ARG A 393 -24.08 -37.27 -24.94
CA ARG A 393 -22.76 -37.66 -25.44
C ARG A 393 -22.63 -39.17 -25.55
N ALA A 394 -23.14 -39.93 -24.57
CA ALA A 394 -23.11 -41.39 -24.62
C ALA A 394 -23.94 -41.92 -25.80
N GLN A 395 -25.11 -41.33 -26.06
CA GLN A 395 -25.93 -41.66 -27.24
C GLN A 395 -25.18 -41.34 -28.54
N LEU A 396 -24.57 -40.16 -28.65
CA LEU A 396 -23.78 -39.80 -29.84
C LEU A 396 -22.60 -40.76 -30.07
N MET A 397 -21.89 -41.16 -29.02
CA MET A 397 -20.80 -42.13 -29.12
C MET A 397 -21.29 -43.52 -29.56
N ARG A 398 -22.47 -43.95 -29.10
CA ARG A 398 -23.09 -45.20 -29.58
C ARG A 398 -23.37 -45.13 -31.08
N SER A 399 -24.01 -44.05 -31.54
CA SER A 399 -24.28 -43.85 -32.97
C SER A 399 -23.00 -43.78 -33.81
N TYR A 400 -21.93 -43.17 -33.29
CA TYR A 400 -20.63 -43.14 -33.97
C TYR A 400 -20.00 -44.53 -34.05
N ALA A 401 -20.04 -45.30 -32.96
CA ALA A 401 -19.54 -46.67 -32.94
C ALA A 401 -20.29 -47.57 -33.94
N GLU A 402 -21.61 -47.44 -34.02
CA GLU A 402 -22.43 -48.15 -35.01
C GLU A 402 -22.03 -47.81 -36.45
N LYS A 403 -21.83 -46.52 -36.75
CA LYS A 403 -21.34 -46.08 -38.08
C LYS A 403 -19.96 -46.64 -38.39
N ARG A 404 -19.02 -46.58 -37.45
CA ARG A 404 -17.67 -47.15 -37.62
C ARG A 404 -17.72 -48.65 -37.90
N MET A 405 -18.61 -49.38 -37.23
CA MET A 405 -18.81 -50.80 -37.48
C MET A 405 -19.42 -51.07 -38.87
N GLN A 406 -20.26 -50.19 -39.39
CA GLN A 406 -20.78 -50.27 -40.77
C GLN A 406 -19.68 -49.99 -41.79
N GLU A 407 -18.94 -48.90 -41.63
CA GLU A 407 -17.79 -48.55 -42.48
C GLU A 407 -16.74 -49.67 -42.50
N GLU A 408 -16.43 -50.26 -41.34
CA GLU A 408 -15.50 -51.39 -41.29
C GLU A 408 -16.00 -52.61 -42.06
N LYS A 409 -17.31 -52.89 -42.05
CA LYS A 409 -17.89 -53.98 -42.85
C LYS A 409 -17.77 -53.67 -44.34
N GLU A 410 -18.14 -52.46 -44.76
CA GLU A 410 -18.02 -52.03 -46.16
C GLU A 410 -16.56 -52.08 -46.66
N ILE A 411 -15.60 -51.65 -45.84
CA ILE A 411 -14.18 -51.71 -46.18
C ILE A 411 -13.71 -53.16 -46.26
N ARG A 412 -14.13 -54.04 -45.33
CA ARG A 412 -13.79 -55.47 -45.38
C ARG A 412 -14.30 -56.11 -46.68
N ASP A 413 -15.52 -55.79 -47.09
CA ASP A 413 -16.11 -56.27 -48.33
C ASP A 413 -15.33 -55.75 -49.55
N LEU A 414 -14.95 -54.47 -49.56
CA LEU A 414 -14.12 -53.87 -50.61
C LEU A 414 -12.73 -54.51 -50.68
N VAL A 415 -12.08 -54.72 -49.53
CA VAL A 415 -10.77 -55.38 -49.44
C VAL A 415 -10.87 -56.82 -49.97
N GLN A 416 -11.96 -57.53 -49.68
CA GLN A 416 -12.20 -58.86 -50.22
C GLN A 416 -12.32 -58.83 -51.75
N GLN A 417 -13.07 -57.88 -52.32
CA GLN A 417 -13.17 -57.69 -53.77
C GLN A 417 -11.81 -57.35 -54.41
N VAL A 418 -11.02 -56.48 -53.78
CA VAL A 418 -9.67 -56.12 -54.25
C VAL A 418 -8.72 -57.32 -54.15
N ALA A 419 -8.81 -58.12 -53.08
CA ALA A 419 -8.03 -59.35 -52.92
C ALA A 419 -8.38 -60.39 -54.00
N GLU A 420 -9.67 -60.55 -54.33
CA GLU A 420 -10.13 -61.37 -55.46
C GLU A 420 -9.61 -60.83 -56.79
N GLY A 421 -9.63 -59.51 -57.00
CA GLY A 421 -9.01 -58.84 -58.15
C GLY A 421 -7.49 -59.08 -58.25
N HIS A 422 -6.77 -59.05 -57.13
CA HIS A 422 -5.35 -59.37 -57.08
C HIS A 422 -5.06 -60.85 -57.37
N LYS A 423 -5.88 -61.79 -56.89
CA LYS A 423 -5.77 -63.22 -57.25
C LYS A 423 -5.91 -63.40 -58.76
N ASN A 424 -6.89 -62.74 -59.37
CA ASN A 424 -7.13 -62.77 -60.81
C ASN A 424 -5.97 -62.14 -61.59
N SER A 425 -5.46 -60.99 -61.14
CA SER A 425 -4.30 -60.32 -61.74
C SER A 425 -3.03 -61.16 -61.60
N LYS A 426 -2.80 -61.81 -60.45
CA LYS A 426 -1.66 -62.70 -60.22
C LYS A 426 -1.72 -63.91 -61.17
N ALA A 427 -2.89 -64.53 -61.33
CA ALA A 427 -3.08 -65.60 -62.31
C ALA A 427 -2.79 -65.13 -63.75
N ALA A 428 -3.17 -63.90 -64.10
CA ALA A 428 -2.84 -63.31 -65.40
C ALA A 428 -1.33 -63.02 -65.55
N LYS A 429 -0.68 -62.49 -64.50
CA LYS A 429 0.77 -62.25 -64.47
C LYS A 429 1.56 -63.55 -64.57
N GLU A 430 1.13 -64.62 -63.92
CA GLU A 430 1.77 -65.95 -64.03
C GLU A 430 1.71 -66.47 -65.47
N ARG A 431 0.60 -66.24 -66.19
CA ARG A 431 0.51 -66.55 -67.63
C ARG A 431 1.50 -65.72 -68.45
N ILE A 432 1.60 -64.42 -68.19
CA ILE A 432 2.56 -63.54 -68.86
C ILE A 432 4.01 -63.90 -68.50
N GLN A 433 4.28 -64.29 -67.25
CA GLN A 433 5.61 -64.65 -66.80
C GLN A 433 6.10 -65.94 -67.45
N LYS A 434 5.23 -66.95 -67.61
CA LYS A 434 5.56 -68.14 -68.42
C LYS A 434 5.97 -67.75 -69.84
N PHE A 435 5.27 -66.78 -70.44
CA PHE A 435 5.58 -66.24 -71.77
C PHE A 435 6.86 -65.38 -71.80
N LYS A 436 7.17 -64.64 -70.73
CA LYS A 436 8.43 -63.89 -70.63
C LYS A 436 9.61 -64.78 -70.30
N GLN A 437 9.43 -65.88 -69.57
CA GLN A 437 10.47 -66.85 -69.26
C GLN A 437 10.99 -67.55 -70.52
N SER A 438 10.15 -67.75 -71.55
CA SER A 438 10.64 -68.18 -72.86
C SER A 438 11.50 -67.10 -73.52
N ILE A 439 11.10 -65.83 -73.46
CA ILE A 439 11.85 -64.70 -74.06
C ILE A 439 13.18 -64.42 -73.32
N VAL A 440 13.18 -64.50 -71.99
CA VAL A 440 14.39 -64.22 -71.19
C VAL A 440 15.45 -65.29 -71.37
N LYS A 441 15.08 -66.55 -71.61
CA LYS A 441 16.06 -67.58 -71.98
C LYS A 441 16.84 -67.15 -73.23
N GLU A 442 16.15 -66.64 -74.25
CA GLU A 442 16.79 -66.12 -75.48
C GLU A 442 17.68 -64.90 -75.24
N VAL A 443 17.29 -63.98 -74.35
CA VAL A 443 18.07 -62.74 -74.09
C VAL A 443 19.21 -62.94 -73.10
N SER A 444 19.09 -63.88 -72.15
CA SER A 444 20.09 -64.12 -71.10
C SER A 444 21.42 -64.66 -71.64
N GLU A 445 21.37 -65.36 -72.76
CA GLU A 445 22.53 -65.78 -73.53
C GLU A 445 23.34 -64.57 -74.03
N GLN A 446 22.70 -63.43 -74.29
CA GLN A 446 23.35 -62.22 -74.83
C GLN A 446 24.01 -61.31 -73.78
N ARG A 447 23.63 -61.43 -72.50
CA ARG A 447 24.08 -60.49 -71.43
C ARG A 447 25.34 -60.96 -70.68
N GLN A 448 25.62 -62.27 -70.67
CA GLN A 448 26.78 -62.82 -69.97
C GLN A 448 28.12 -62.28 -70.50
N GLU A 449 28.16 -61.79 -71.76
CA GLU A 449 29.34 -61.14 -72.34
C GLU A 449 29.72 -59.79 -71.67
N LEU A 450 28.76 -58.95 -71.25
CA LEU A 450 29.04 -57.53 -70.94
C LEU A 450 29.55 -57.26 -69.51
N LEU A 451 29.24 -58.14 -68.54
CA LEU A 451 29.51 -57.88 -67.11
C LEU A 451 31.00 -58.01 -66.73
N ARG A 452 31.80 -58.69 -67.55
CA ARG A 452 33.24 -58.89 -67.27
C ARG A 452 34.05 -57.61 -67.33
N GLN A 453 33.57 -56.55 -68.00
CA GLN A 453 34.39 -55.38 -68.32
C GLN A 453 34.38 -54.28 -67.25
N ALA A 454 33.41 -54.25 -66.34
CA ALA A 454 33.20 -53.10 -65.43
C ALA A 454 33.93 -53.19 -64.07
N LEU A 455 34.48 -54.34 -63.68
CA LEU A 455 35.01 -54.55 -62.33
C LEU A 455 36.47 -54.13 -62.12
N GLU A 456 37.24 -53.86 -63.17
CA GLU A 456 38.67 -53.55 -63.04
C GLU A 456 38.98 -52.08 -62.70
N GLU A 457 38.08 -51.13 -62.98
CA GLU A 457 38.41 -49.70 -62.91
C GLU A 457 38.32 -49.08 -61.50
N ALA A 458 37.51 -49.63 -60.60
CA ALA A 458 37.17 -48.96 -59.33
C ALA A 458 38.28 -49.01 -58.24
N GLN A 459 39.32 -49.83 -58.40
CA GLN A 459 40.25 -50.14 -57.31
C GLN A 459 41.42 -49.14 -57.15
N ALA A 460 41.64 -48.21 -58.09
CA ALA A 460 42.87 -47.40 -58.15
C ALA A 460 42.86 -46.08 -57.32
N GLU A 461 41.72 -45.56 -56.89
CA GLU A 461 41.63 -44.17 -56.41
C GLU A 461 41.88 -43.95 -54.90
N LEU A 462 41.83 -44.99 -54.06
CA LEU A 462 41.70 -44.81 -52.61
C LEU A 462 42.98 -44.36 -51.87
N SER A 463 44.18 -44.49 -52.46
CA SER A 463 45.44 -44.41 -51.69
C SER A 463 46.04 -43.02 -51.42
N ARG A 464 45.48 -41.92 -51.94
CA ARG A 464 46.18 -40.59 -51.96
C ARG A 464 45.88 -39.64 -50.80
N LYS A 465 44.98 -39.96 -49.88
CA LYS A 465 44.37 -38.94 -48.99
C LYS A 465 44.90 -38.86 -47.54
N PHE A 466 45.96 -39.56 -47.13
CA PHE A 466 46.28 -39.74 -45.71
C PHE A 466 47.45 -38.92 -45.07
N GLU A 467 48.19 -38.05 -45.78
CA GLU A 467 49.44 -37.47 -45.24
C GLU A 467 49.37 -36.09 -44.53
N ILE A 468 48.29 -35.31 -44.68
CA ILE A 468 48.31 -33.86 -44.38
C ILE A 468 48.12 -33.47 -42.88
N ILE A 469 47.72 -34.38 -42.01
CA ILE A 469 47.09 -33.99 -40.72
C ILE A 469 48.07 -33.81 -39.53
N ARG A 470 49.40 -33.93 -39.70
CA ARG A 470 50.33 -34.03 -38.54
C ARG A 470 50.99 -32.74 -38.01
N GLU A 471 50.82 -31.56 -38.61
CA GLU A 471 51.70 -30.40 -38.30
C GLU A 471 51.21 -29.41 -37.22
N ILE A 472 49.93 -29.37 -36.85
CA ILE A 472 49.37 -28.21 -36.10
C ILE A 472 49.33 -28.42 -34.57
N ARG A 473 50.43 -28.90 -33.98
CA ARG A 473 50.52 -29.06 -32.51
C ARG A 473 51.34 -27.99 -31.75
N ALA A 474 52.02 -27.05 -32.38
CA ALA A 474 53.27 -26.57 -31.76
C ALA A 474 53.30 -25.23 -30.94
N ILE A 475 52.35 -24.29 -31.00
CA ILE A 475 52.78 -22.87 -30.82
C ILE A 475 52.54 -22.13 -29.48
N GLN A 476 51.62 -22.44 -28.56
CA GLN A 476 51.21 -21.37 -27.61
C GLN A 476 51.17 -21.71 -26.10
N SER A 477 52.21 -21.29 -25.36
CA SER A 477 52.32 -21.35 -23.89
C SER A 477 53.01 -20.12 -23.24
N LEU A 478 52.32 -19.51 -22.24
CA LEU A 478 52.77 -18.74 -21.04
C LEU A 478 52.56 -17.19 -20.96
N PRO A 479 52.08 -16.65 -19.79
CA PRO A 479 51.90 -15.21 -19.47
C PRO A 479 52.77 -14.69 -18.29
N HIS A 480 52.74 -13.37 -17.97
CA HIS A 480 53.33 -12.78 -16.75
C HIS A 480 52.57 -11.54 -16.19
N ARG A 481 52.69 -11.31 -14.86
CA ARG A 481 51.90 -10.44 -13.93
C ARG A 481 52.73 -9.29 -13.32
N ARG A 482 52.12 -8.21 -12.73
CA ARG A 482 52.48 -7.55 -11.42
C ARG A 482 51.64 -6.29 -11.01
N VAL A 483 51.84 -5.82 -9.75
CA VAL A 483 51.00 -5.00 -8.80
C VAL A 483 51.79 -3.80 -8.19
N ARG A 484 51.18 -2.73 -7.60
CA ARG A 484 51.71 -1.90 -6.44
C ARG A 484 50.72 -0.89 -5.75
N ASN A 485 51.07 -0.37 -4.54
CA ASN A 485 50.31 0.36 -3.46
C ASN A 485 50.71 1.87 -3.23
N PHE A 486 50.02 2.65 -2.34
CA PHE A 486 50.36 4.05 -1.90
C PHE A 486 49.91 4.45 -0.42
N ASP A 487 50.29 5.66 0.06
CA ASP A 487 50.75 6.20 1.39
C ASP A 487 49.89 7.33 2.06
N ASP A 488 50.12 7.64 3.36
CA ASP A 488 49.24 8.36 4.35
C ASP A 488 49.58 9.84 4.65
N THR A 489 50.42 10.49 3.83
CA THR A 489 50.71 11.94 3.98
C THR A 489 50.08 12.81 2.90
N GLU A 490 49.28 12.18 2.02
CA GLU A 490 48.51 12.87 1.00
C GLU A 490 47.07 13.08 1.47
N THR A 491 46.54 14.28 1.22
CA THR A 491 45.09 14.45 1.21
C THR A 491 44.59 13.81 -0.09
N ALA A 492 43.46 13.11 -0.06
CA ALA A 492 43.05 12.17 -1.11
C ALA A 492 42.79 12.79 -2.50
N GLY A 493 42.89 14.12 -2.64
CA GLY A 493 42.92 14.80 -3.93
C GLY A 493 41.61 14.67 -4.69
N HIS A 494 40.47 14.78 -3.98
CA HIS A 494 39.13 14.65 -4.56
C HIS A 494 38.47 16.01 -4.85
N GLU A 495 39.22 17.11 -4.76
CA GLU A 495 38.77 18.49 -5.04
C GLU A 495 37.47 18.88 -4.33
N LEU A 496 37.16 18.26 -3.19
CA LEU A 496 36.04 18.66 -2.34
C LEU A 496 36.44 19.88 -1.51
N LEU A 497 35.57 20.90 -1.47
CA LEU A 497 35.75 22.17 -0.74
C LEU A 497 35.95 22.03 0.79
N GLY A 498 36.04 20.80 1.33
CA GLY A 498 36.15 20.49 2.75
C GLY A 498 37.28 19.52 3.12
N GLU A 499 38.25 19.28 2.23
CA GLU A 499 39.43 18.48 2.57
C GLU A 499 40.38 19.29 3.48
N MET A 500 40.58 18.80 4.71
CA MET A 500 41.53 19.34 5.67
C MET A 500 42.49 18.23 6.07
N SER A 501 43.78 18.54 6.20
CA SER A 501 44.76 17.56 6.66
C SER A 501 44.41 17.05 8.07
N LEU A 502 44.82 15.83 8.41
CA LEU A 502 44.58 15.21 9.72
C LEU A 502 45.11 16.08 10.89
N VAL A 503 46.04 16.98 10.60
CA VAL A 503 46.60 17.97 11.53
C VAL A 503 45.68 19.18 11.71
N GLU A 504 45.12 19.73 10.64
CA GLU A 504 44.25 20.93 10.67
C GLU A 504 42.92 20.68 11.40
N LEU A 505 42.42 19.43 11.35
CA LEU A 505 41.22 19.01 12.07
C LEU A 505 41.40 19.07 13.60
N LYS A 506 42.64 18.93 14.10
CA LYS A 506 42.92 18.94 15.54
C LYS A 506 42.83 20.34 16.16
N GLU A 507 43.16 21.39 15.42
CA GLU A 507 43.16 22.77 15.93
C GLU A 507 41.75 23.38 16.00
N ARG A 508 40.89 23.09 15.00
CA ARG A 508 39.49 23.57 15.02
C ARG A 508 38.66 22.96 16.15
N LEU A 509 38.98 21.72 16.54
CA LEU A 509 38.33 21.06 17.68
C LEU A 509 38.65 21.73 19.02
N ALA A 510 39.80 22.40 19.16
CA ALA A 510 40.17 23.11 20.39
C ALA A 510 39.32 24.37 20.61
N LEU A 511 39.11 25.18 19.58
CA LEU A 511 38.28 26.40 19.64
C LEU A 511 36.81 26.09 19.91
N LEU A 512 36.29 24.99 19.36
CA LEU A 512 34.92 24.52 19.65
C LEU A 512 34.74 24.10 21.12
N GLY A 513 35.80 23.61 21.77
CA GLY A 513 35.78 23.24 23.18
C GLY A 513 35.58 24.43 24.12
N GLU A 514 36.16 25.59 23.81
CA GLU A 514 36.05 26.80 24.63
C GLU A 514 34.64 27.42 24.55
N ALA A 515 34.07 27.51 23.35
CA ALA A 515 32.69 27.98 23.15
C ALA A 515 31.64 27.08 23.83
N GLN A 516 31.92 25.77 23.91
CA GLN A 516 31.04 24.84 24.63
C GLN A 516 31.03 25.07 26.14
N GLN A 517 32.14 25.54 26.73
CA GLN A 517 32.24 25.80 28.16
C GLN A 517 31.48 27.06 28.59
N THR A 518 31.46 28.11 27.76
CA THR A 518 30.72 29.34 28.04
C THR A 518 29.21 29.10 28.02
N GLU A 519 28.70 28.39 27.00
CA GLU A 519 27.28 27.97 26.96
C GLU A 519 26.88 27.14 28.18
N GLN A 520 27.78 26.29 28.69
CA GLN A 520 27.50 25.48 29.88
C GLN A 520 27.37 26.33 31.14
N GLN A 521 28.08 27.46 31.23
CA GLN A 521 28.00 28.37 32.38
C GLN A 521 26.68 29.15 32.38
N GLU A 522 26.30 29.73 31.24
CA GLU A 522 25.01 30.42 31.09
C GLU A 522 23.82 29.48 31.38
N LYS A 523 23.88 28.24 30.89
CA LYS A 523 22.86 27.22 31.19
C LYS A 523 22.79 26.89 32.69
N ARG A 524 23.92 26.92 33.41
CA ARG A 524 23.95 26.67 34.87
C ARG A 524 23.31 27.82 35.66
N GLU A 525 23.54 29.07 35.24
CA GLU A 525 22.94 30.26 35.85
C GLU A 525 21.42 30.27 35.65
N HIS A 526 20.94 30.05 34.43
CA HIS A 526 19.51 29.92 34.13
C HIS A 526 18.82 28.82 34.96
N ILE A 527 19.45 27.64 35.07
CA ILE A 527 18.91 26.53 35.88
C ILE A 527 18.81 26.92 37.37
N LEU A 528 19.71 27.77 37.87
CA LEU A 528 19.70 28.22 39.25
C LEU A 528 18.53 29.18 39.51
N GLU A 529 18.28 30.13 38.60
CA GLU A 529 17.15 31.05 38.65
C GLU A 529 15.81 30.30 38.58
N GLU A 530 15.64 29.36 37.63
CA GLU A 530 14.43 28.53 37.52
C GLU A 530 14.16 27.72 38.80
N LYS A 531 15.21 27.21 39.45
CA LYS A 531 15.08 26.49 40.72
C LYS A 531 14.61 27.40 41.85
N GLN A 532 15.06 28.67 41.89
CA GLN A 532 14.60 29.65 42.86
C GLN A 532 13.13 30.02 42.64
N ASN A 533 12.76 30.33 41.39
CA ASN A 533 11.38 30.67 41.02
C ASN A 533 10.42 29.51 41.32
N LYS A 534 10.81 28.28 40.99
CA LYS A 534 10.02 27.07 41.32
C LYS A 534 9.86 26.88 42.82
N LYS A 535 10.87 27.22 43.63
CA LYS A 535 10.78 27.13 45.09
C LYS A 535 9.80 28.17 45.64
N GLN A 536 9.82 29.40 45.12
CA GLN A 536 8.87 30.46 45.51
C GLN A 536 7.44 30.07 45.16
N LEU A 537 7.18 29.64 43.92
CA LEU A 537 5.86 29.16 43.49
C LEU A 537 5.32 28.02 44.37
N LEU A 538 6.18 27.06 44.74
CA LEU A 538 5.75 25.95 45.60
C LEU A 538 5.42 26.41 47.04
N LEU A 539 6.06 27.46 47.54
CA LEU A 539 5.74 28.05 48.85
C LEU A 539 4.38 28.76 48.79
N GLU A 540 4.15 29.58 47.79
CA GLU A 540 2.86 30.27 47.58
C GLU A 540 1.69 29.26 47.45
N GLN A 541 1.89 28.19 46.67
CA GLN A 541 0.89 27.14 46.50
C GLN A 541 0.65 26.32 47.79
N LEU A 542 1.65 26.19 48.66
CA LEU A 542 1.44 25.57 49.97
C LEU A 542 0.61 26.49 50.88
N ASP A 543 0.90 27.78 50.87
CA ASP A 543 0.14 28.77 51.66
C ASP A 543 -1.34 28.80 51.23
N THR A 544 -1.64 28.77 49.93
CA THR A 544 -3.03 28.69 49.43
C THR A 544 -3.72 27.39 49.84
N ILE A 545 -3.04 26.24 49.73
CA ILE A 545 -3.55 24.95 50.18
C ILE A 545 -3.85 24.96 51.68
N GLU A 546 -2.97 25.55 52.50
CA GLU A 546 -3.18 25.66 53.94
C GLU A 546 -4.39 26.54 54.28
N LEU A 547 -4.55 27.67 53.59
CA LEU A 547 -5.72 28.53 53.73
C LEU A 547 -7.02 27.77 53.40
N HIS A 548 -7.06 27.03 52.29
CA HIS A 548 -8.21 26.20 51.92
C HIS A 548 -8.51 25.11 52.94
N ARG A 549 -7.48 24.41 53.45
CA ARG A 549 -7.65 23.38 54.49
C ARG A 549 -8.21 23.97 55.77
N ARG A 550 -7.75 25.15 56.20
CA ARG A 550 -8.27 25.86 57.37
C ARG A 550 -9.73 26.26 57.16
N ALA A 551 -10.07 26.81 56.00
CA ALA A 551 -11.45 27.18 55.66
C ALA A 551 -12.40 25.96 55.63
N LEU A 552 -11.98 24.84 55.03
CA LEU A 552 -12.75 23.60 55.02
C LEU A 552 -12.92 22.99 56.42
N ALA A 553 -11.87 23.02 57.25
CA ALA A 553 -11.94 22.55 58.62
C ALA A 553 -12.92 23.40 59.47
N GLN A 554 -12.90 24.72 59.29
CA GLN A 554 -13.86 25.64 59.92
C GLN A 554 -15.29 25.37 59.45
N ALA A 555 -15.53 25.23 58.14
CA ALA A 555 -16.84 24.91 57.59
C ALA A 555 -17.37 23.55 58.07
N ALA A 556 -16.50 22.54 58.16
CA ALA A 556 -16.85 21.22 58.69
C ALA A 556 -17.15 21.24 60.19
N ALA A 557 -16.45 22.07 60.97
CA ALA A 557 -16.74 22.28 62.38
C ALA A 557 -18.11 22.96 62.58
N ILE A 558 -18.43 23.97 61.76
CA ILE A 558 -19.72 24.66 61.78
C ILE A 558 -20.88 23.72 61.41
N ARG A 559 -20.69 22.76 60.49
CA ARG A 559 -21.71 21.77 60.13
C ARG A 559 -21.96 20.69 61.19
N LYS A 560 -21.05 20.51 62.15
CA LYS A 560 -21.13 19.50 63.21
C LYS A 560 -21.65 20.06 64.54
N ALA A 561 -21.59 21.38 64.73
CA ALA A 561 -22.30 22.10 65.77
C ALA A 561 -23.76 22.32 65.35
#